data_AF-A0A7C7E4G0-F1
#
_entry.id   AF-A0A7C7E4G0-F1
#
_cell.length_a   1.000
_cell.length_b   1.000
_cell.length_c   1.000
_cell.angle_alpha   90.00
_cell.angle_beta   90.00
_cell.angle_gamma   90.00
#
_symmetry.space_group_name_H-M   'P 1'
#
loop_
_entity.id
_entity.type
_entity.pdbx_description
1 polymer ?
#
loop_
_entity_poly.entity_id
_entity_poly.type
_entity_poly.pdbx_seq_one_letter_code
_entity_poly.pdbx_strand_id
1 'polypeptide(L)'
;MIEPDKILNNIAETFKTLCGNKELFERIVEEFPYPIQVHDTEGTSVYINKALMKEYNLTDPSMVIGKYNIFKDPSIIAMDYIPEIRRVFRGETAYFYDIRVPLEDIIRRYGIKDLDTIAIYQDITIFPIKNNENRVVCIAALLINRRVYRGKEEIEKAKEYLETHWLEKFDLGATAKVACLSRAHFIKLFKRHTGMTPYDYYLNYKIDRLKEKLLDPNLSIIQAFAACNMNYNGHTAGLFKNKTGFRPSEYRKILKKSS
;
A
#
# COMPACT_ATOMS: atom_id res chain seq x y z
N MET A 1 19.89 -50.99 -3.61
CA MET A 1 20.55 -49.85 -2.95
C MET A 1 21.11 -48.97 -4.06
N ILE A 2 20.40 -47.90 -4.45
CA ILE A 2 20.79 -47.06 -5.58
C ILE A 2 21.59 -45.87 -5.02
N GLU A 3 22.92 -45.90 -5.14
CA GLU A 3 23.61 -44.85 -5.88
C GLU A 3 23.33 -43.36 -5.63
N PRO A 4 23.54 -42.71 -4.45
CA PRO A 4 23.23 -41.28 -4.27
C PRO A 4 23.85 -40.37 -5.35
N ASP A 5 25.07 -40.69 -5.79
CA ASP A 5 25.81 -39.94 -6.82
C ASP A 5 25.21 -40.06 -8.23
N LYS A 6 24.53 -41.17 -8.54
CA LYS A 6 23.82 -41.35 -9.82
C LYS A 6 22.56 -40.51 -9.92
N ILE A 7 21.87 -40.30 -8.80
CA ILE A 7 20.65 -39.48 -8.74
C ILE A 7 21.01 -38.00 -8.89
N LEU A 8 22.06 -37.53 -8.21
CA LEU A 8 22.50 -36.13 -8.27
C LEU A 8 22.99 -35.73 -9.68
N ASN A 9 23.77 -36.60 -10.33
CA ASN A 9 24.23 -36.37 -11.71
C ASN A 9 23.07 -36.32 -12.71
N ASN A 10 22.08 -37.21 -12.57
CA ASN A 10 20.89 -37.23 -13.41
C ASN A 10 20.03 -35.95 -13.22
N ILE A 11 19.90 -35.45 -11.99
CA ILE A 11 19.18 -34.20 -11.71
C ILE A 11 19.93 -32.99 -12.29
N ALA A 12 21.26 -32.93 -12.19
CA ALA A 12 22.06 -31.84 -12.73
C ALA A 12 22.05 -31.80 -14.27
N GLU A 13 22.14 -32.96 -14.94
CA GLU A 13 21.96 -33.07 -16.39
C GLU A 13 20.52 -32.72 -16.80
N THR A 14 19.52 -33.18 -16.05
CA THR A 14 18.11 -32.82 -16.28
C THR A 14 17.91 -31.32 -16.15
N PHE A 15 18.49 -30.68 -15.12
CA PHE A 15 18.40 -29.23 -14.90
C PHE A 15 19.10 -28.41 -16.00
N LYS A 16 20.29 -28.84 -16.46
CA LYS A 16 20.96 -28.22 -17.61
C LYS A 16 20.14 -28.34 -18.89
N THR A 17 19.54 -29.50 -19.12
CA THR A 17 18.66 -29.75 -20.27
C THR A 17 17.39 -28.88 -20.19
N LEU A 18 16.84 -28.70 -18.99
CA LEU A 18 15.73 -27.81 -18.68
C LEU A 18 16.06 -26.33 -18.94
N CYS A 19 17.28 -25.87 -18.65
CA CYS A 19 17.73 -24.50 -18.96
C CYS A 19 17.86 -24.20 -20.46
N GLY A 20 17.95 -25.24 -21.31
CA GLY A 20 17.90 -25.09 -22.77
C GLY A 20 16.49 -24.81 -23.31
N ASN A 21 15.45 -25.00 -22.49
CA ASN A 21 14.08 -24.73 -22.86
C ASN A 21 13.70 -23.28 -22.50
N LYS A 22 13.57 -22.43 -23.52
CA LYS A 22 13.22 -21.02 -23.39
C LYS A 22 11.92 -20.80 -22.58
N GLU A 23 10.90 -21.61 -22.82
CA GLU A 23 9.60 -21.50 -22.13
C GLU A 23 9.74 -21.79 -20.62
N LEU A 24 10.60 -22.73 -20.26
CA LEU A 24 10.81 -23.10 -18.87
C LEU A 24 11.59 -22.02 -18.12
N PHE A 25 12.61 -21.45 -18.75
CA PHE A 25 13.35 -20.31 -18.18
C PHE A 25 12.44 -19.09 -17.99
N GLU A 26 11.64 -18.74 -19.00
CA GLU A 26 10.64 -17.67 -18.90
C GLU A 26 9.69 -17.93 -17.72
N ARG A 27 9.23 -19.17 -17.54
CA ARG A 27 8.37 -19.54 -16.42
C ARG A 27 9.06 -19.42 -15.06
N ILE A 28 10.36 -19.73 -14.95
CA ILE A 28 11.11 -19.54 -13.71
C ILE A 28 11.18 -18.06 -13.34
N VAL A 29 11.47 -17.18 -14.31
CA VAL A 29 11.54 -15.73 -14.06
C VAL A 29 10.15 -15.16 -13.71
N GLU A 30 9.11 -15.64 -14.40
CA GLU A 30 7.72 -15.25 -14.21
C GLU A 30 7.19 -15.62 -12.82
N GLU A 31 7.51 -16.82 -12.34
CA GLU A 31 7.12 -17.33 -11.01
C GLU A 31 8.11 -16.96 -9.89
N PHE A 32 9.18 -16.22 -10.21
CA PHE A 32 10.16 -15.84 -9.22
C PHE A 32 9.52 -14.97 -8.13
N PRO A 33 9.72 -15.27 -6.82
CA PRO A 33 8.93 -14.66 -5.74
C PRO A 33 9.30 -13.20 -5.45
N TYR A 34 10.40 -12.71 -6.01
CA TYR A 34 10.84 -11.33 -5.85
C TYR A 34 10.57 -10.53 -7.14
N PRO A 35 10.23 -9.23 -7.02
CA PRO A 35 10.08 -8.37 -8.17
C PRO A 35 11.34 -8.34 -9.03
N ILE A 36 11.17 -8.64 -10.31
CA ILE A 36 12.20 -8.54 -11.35
C ILE A 36 11.69 -7.60 -12.43
N GLN A 37 12.57 -6.69 -12.86
CA GLN A 37 12.38 -5.81 -14.01
C GLN A 37 13.59 -5.90 -14.93
N VAL A 38 13.37 -6.03 -16.23
CA VAL A 38 14.45 -6.12 -17.23
C VAL A 38 14.41 -4.91 -18.14
N HIS A 39 15.58 -4.37 -18.46
CA HIS A 39 15.76 -3.21 -19.33
C HIS A 39 16.66 -3.55 -20.53
N ASP A 40 16.33 -3.00 -21.69
CA ASP A 40 17.20 -3.03 -22.87
C ASP A 40 18.46 -2.16 -22.69
N THR A 41 19.32 -2.14 -23.71
CA THR A 41 20.58 -1.37 -23.72
C THR A 41 20.39 0.14 -23.62
N GLU A 42 19.21 0.64 -24.00
CA GLU A 42 18.83 2.05 -23.89
C GLU A 42 18.16 2.37 -22.54
N GLY A 43 18.04 1.37 -21.66
CA GLY A 43 17.46 1.49 -20.32
C GLY A 43 15.93 1.41 -20.28
N THR A 44 15.27 1.12 -21.40
CA THR A 44 13.81 0.99 -21.48
C THR A 44 13.38 -0.37 -20.95
N SER A 45 12.31 -0.39 -20.15
CA SER A 45 11.79 -1.65 -19.59
C SER A 45 11.19 -2.51 -20.68
N VAL A 46 11.63 -3.77 -20.74
CA VAL A 46 11.17 -4.75 -21.72
C VAL A 46 10.42 -5.92 -21.08
N TYR A 47 10.58 -6.13 -19.77
CA TYR A 47 9.90 -7.20 -19.04
C TYR A 47 9.75 -6.89 -17.56
N ILE A 48 8.66 -7.37 -16.95
CA ILE A 48 8.42 -7.43 -15.51
C ILE A 48 7.73 -8.74 -15.16
N ASN A 49 8.01 -9.30 -13.98
CA ASN A 49 7.39 -10.55 -13.53
C ASN A 49 6.14 -10.34 -12.67
N LYS A 50 5.45 -11.44 -12.32
CA LYS A 50 4.24 -11.43 -11.48
C LYS A 50 4.46 -10.79 -10.12
N ALA A 51 5.62 -11.01 -9.51
CA ALA A 51 5.94 -10.43 -8.21
C ALA A 51 5.95 -8.90 -8.27
N LEU A 52 6.54 -8.31 -9.32
CA LEU A 52 6.51 -6.86 -9.52
C LEU A 52 5.10 -6.33 -9.79
N MET A 53 4.35 -7.03 -10.64
CA MET A 53 2.94 -6.70 -10.91
C MET A 53 2.13 -6.63 -9.61
N LYS A 54 2.29 -7.62 -8.74
CA LYS A 54 1.61 -7.70 -7.45
C LYS A 54 2.09 -6.63 -6.45
N GLU A 55 3.39 -6.36 -6.40
CA GLU A 55 3.98 -5.37 -5.48
C GLU A 55 3.36 -3.98 -5.67
N TYR A 56 3.14 -3.60 -6.93
CA TYR A 56 2.65 -2.28 -7.30
C TYR A 56 1.18 -2.28 -7.77
N ASN A 57 0.42 -3.36 -7.53
CA ASN A 57 -0.97 -3.53 -7.96
C ASN A 57 -1.21 -3.16 -9.44
N LEU A 58 -0.28 -3.54 -10.32
CA LEU A 58 -0.38 -3.29 -11.75
C LEU A 58 -1.39 -4.25 -12.37
N THR A 59 -2.28 -3.73 -13.21
CA THR A 59 -3.29 -4.53 -13.90
C THR A 59 -2.82 -5.03 -15.26
N ASP A 60 -1.86 -4.35 -15.87
CA ASP A 60 -1.32 -4.66 -17.20
C ASP A 60 0.18 -4.35 -17.24
N PRO A 61 1.05 -5.28 -17.70
CA PRO A 61 2.47 -5.02 -17.83
C PRO A 61 2.83 -3.88 -18.79
N SER A 62 1.95 -3.56 -19.76
CA SER A 62 2.10 -2.42 -20.69
C SER A 62 2.08 -1.05 -19.99
N MET A 63 1.72 -1.00 -18.70
CA MET A 63 1.84 0.19 -17.88
C MET A 63 3.31 0.57 -17.65
N VAL A 64 4.21 -0.41 -17.60
CA VAL A 64 5.65 -0.22 -17.35
C VAL A 64 6.48 -0.50 -18.60
N ILE A 65 6.22 -1.62 -19.28
CA ILE A 65 6.96 -2.06 -20.45
C ILE A 65 6.83 -1.02 -21.57
N GLY A 66 7.96 -0.64 -22.17
CA GLY A 66 8.06 0.39 -23.21
C GLY A 66 7.87 1.84 -22.73
N LYS A 67 7.41 2.07 -21.50
CA LYS A 67 7.12 3.40 -20.94
C LYS A 67 8.14 3.86 -19.92
N TYR A 68 8.62 2.95 -19.05
CA TYR A 68 9.65 3.27 -18.07
C TYR A 68 11.04 3.16 -18.66
N ASN A 69 11.85 4.21 -18.49
CA ASN A 69 13.26 4.20 -18.82
C ASN A 69 14.10 4.58 -17.59
N ILE A 70 15.02 3.69 -17.21
CA ILE A 70 15.81 3.82 -15.98
C ILE A 70 16.72 5.06 -15.98
N PHE A 71 17.19 5.51 -17.14
CA PHE A 71 18.04 6.70 -17.26
C PHE A 71 17.26 8.02 -17.26
N LYS A 72 15.94 7.94 -17.41
CA LYS A 72 15.03 9.10 -17.37
C LYS A 72 14.27 9.18 -16.06
N ASP A 73 14.50 8.25 -15.14
CA ASP A 73 13.80 8.25 -13.87
C ASP A 73 14.28 9.42 -12.99
N PRO A 74 13.40 10.34 -12.56
CA PRO A 74 13.79 11.49 -11.77
C PRO A 74 14.43 11.13 -10.43
N SER A 75 14.02 10.02 -9.80
CA SER A 75 14.60 9.58 -8.53
C SER A 75 16.02 9.07 -8.71
N ILE A 76 16.27 8.32 -9.80
CA ILE A 76 17.61 7.82 -10.14
C ILE A 76 18.56 8.97 -10.47
N ILE A 77 18.07 9.97 -11.22
CA ILE A 77 18.84 11.18 -11.55
C ILE A 77 19.15 11.98 -10.28
N ALA A 78 18.16 12.17 -9.40
CA ALA A 78 18.34 12.94 -8.16
C ALA A 78 19.30 12.26 -7.17
N MET A 79 19.39 10.93 -7.18
CA MET A 79 20.31 10.16 -6.33
C MET A 79 21.69 9.94 -6.96
N ASP A 80 21.93 10.46 -8.17
CA ASP A 80 23.17 10.31 -8.93
C ASP A 80 23.60 8.84 -9.16
N TYR A 81 22.63 7.95 -9.42
CA TYR A 81 22.90 6.51 -9.65
C TYR A 81 23.15 6.15 -11.12
N ILE A 82 23.05 7.12 -12.03
CA ILE A 82 23.27 6.90 -13.46
C ILE A 82 24.65 6.31 -13.77
N PRO A 83 25.77 6.80 -13.17
CA PRO A 83 27.10 6.24 -13.43
C PRO A 83 27.21 4.76 -13.06
N GLU A 84 26.68 4.37 -11.90
CA GLU A 84 26.63 3.00 -11.37
C GLU A 84 25.88 2.07 -12.31
N ILE A 85 24.69 2.50 -12.76
CA ILE A 85 23.84 1.73 -13.66
C ILE A 85 24.53 1.56 -15.02
N ARG A 86 25.21 2.60 -15.52
CA ARG A 86 25.99 2.50 -16.78
C ARG A 86 27.11 1.47 -16.71
N ARG A 87 27.69 1.21 -15.53
CA ARG A 87 28.69 0.14 -15.36
C ARG A 87 28.12 -1.25 -15.61
N VAL A 88 26.83 -1.45 -15.33
CA VAL A 88 26.18 -2.74 -15.55
C VAL A 88 26.17 -3.12 -17.02
N PHE A 89 25.95 -2.15 -17.90
CA PHE A 89 26.04 -2.36 -19.35
C PHE A 89 27.45 -2.70 -19.85
N ARG A 90 28.49 -2.48 -19.02
CA ARG A 90 29.86 -2.93 -19.27
C ARG A 90 30.17 -4.31 -18.69
N GLY A 91 29.19 -4.94 -18.06
CA GLY A 91 29.30 -6.29 -17.52
C GLY A 91 29.51 -6.38 -16.01
N GLU A 92 29.49 -5.27 -15.29
CA GLU A 92 29.60 -5.22 -13.81
C GLU A 92 28.23 -5.42 -13.14
N THR A 93 28.20 -5.78 -11.86
CA THR A 93 26.95 -5.79 -11.07
C THR A 93 26.92 -4.58 -10.15
N ALA A 94 25.79 -3.87 -10.11
CA ALA A 94 25.57 -2.74 -9.21
C ALA A 94 24.64 -3.14 -8.06
N TYR A 95 24.93 -2.61 -6.87
CA TYR A 95 24.17 -2.86 -5.65
C TYR A 95 23.76 -1.54 -5.02
N PHE A 96 22.48 -1.42 -4.71
CA PHE A 96 21.89 -0.26 -4.06
C PHE A 96 21.19 -0.75 -2.80
N TYR A 97 21.49 -0.13 -1.66
CA TYR A 97 21.01 -0.60 -0.37
C TYR A 97 20.09 0.42 0.27
N ASP A 98 19.05 -0.06 0.94
CA ASP A 98 18.15 0.74 1.75
C ASP A 98 17.45 1.90 1.00
N ILE A 99 17.19 1.69 -0.29
CA ILE A 99 16.56 2.68 -1.16
C ILE A 99 15.09 2.87 -0.76
N ARG A 100 14.74 4.10 -0.38
CA ARG A 100 13.35 4.47 -0.17
C ARG A 100 12.64 4.59 -1.51
N VAL A 101 11.69 3.70 -1.76
CA VAL A 101 10.91 3.66 -3.00
C VAL A 101 10.04 4.93 -3.11
N PRO A 102 10.09 5.65 -4.25
CA PRO A 102 9.29 6.86 -4.48
C PRO A 102 7.84 6.50 -4.83
N LEU A 103 7.09 5.94 -3.86
CA LEU A 103 5.73 5.43 -4.09
C LEU A 103 4.77 6.50 -4.64
N GLU A 104 4.87 7.76 -4.19
CA GLU A 104 4.00 8.84 -4.67
C GLU A 104 4.20 9.09 -6.17
N ASP A 105 5.44 9.07 -6.67
CA ASP A 105 5.75 9.22 -8.10
C ASP A 105 5.29 8.01 -8.92
N ILE A 106 5.50 6.80 -8.40
CA ILE A 106 5.08 5.55 -9.03
C ILE A 106 3.54 5.52 -9.17
N ILE A 107 2.82 5.84 -8.09
CA ILE A 107 1.36 5.94 -8.07
C ILE A 107 0.88 6.94 -9.12
N ARG A 108 1.48 8.14 -9.16
CA ARG A 108 1.10 9.18 -10.11
C ARG A 108 1.40 8.77 -11.56
N ARG A 109 2.56 8.18 -11.82
CA ARG A 109 3.03 7.80 -13.16
C ARG A 109 2.17 6.71 -13.78
N TYR A 110 1.75 5.73 -12.98
CA TYR A 110 1.02 4.56 -13.45
C TYR A 110 -0.48 4.60 -13.13
N GLY A 111 -0.96 5.62 -12.41
CA GLY A 111 -2.37 5.70 -12.01
C GLY A 111 -2.80 4.57 -11.08
N ILE A 112 -1.87 4.03 -10.29
CA ILE A 112 -2.14 2.94 -9.35
C ILE A 112 -3.10 3.43 -8.27
N LYS A 113 -4.15 2.66 -8.02
CA LYS A 113 -5.13 2.94 -6.97
C LYS A 113 -4.88 1.98 -5.80
N ASP A 114 -5.21 2.43 -4.60
CA ASP A 114 -5.28 1.59 -3.41
C ASP A 114 -3.97 0.85 -3.05
N LEU A 115 -2.85 1.58 -3.03
CA LEU A 115 -1.65 1.06 -2.39
C LEU A 115 -1.80 1.23 -0.86
N ASP A 116 -2.09 0.12 -0.17
CA ASP A 116 -2.09 0.05 1.29
C ASP A 116 -0.68 0.30 1.88
N THR A 117 0.35 0.36 1.04
CA THR A 117 1.74 0.61 1.44
C THR A 117 2.10 2.10 1.45
N ILE A 118 2.79 2.54 2.50
CA ILE A 118 3.11 3.96 2.72
C ILE A 118 4.59 4.25 2.49
N ALA A 119 5.45 3.30 2.84
CA ALA A 119 6.86 3.36 2.54
C ALA A 119 7.41 1.94 2.32
N ILE A 120 8.28 1.83 1.34
CA ILE A 120 9.07 0.62 1.08
C ILE A 120 10.53 1.05 1.08
N TYR A 121 11.37 0.29 1.78
CA TYR A 121 12.82 0.36 1.69
C TYR A 121 13.32 -0.93 1.04
N GLN A 122 14.08 -0.80 -0.04
CA GLN A 122 14.52 -1.90 -0.89
C GLN A 122 16.03 -1.93 -1.03
N ASP A 123 16.58 -3.15 -1.08
CA ASP A 123 17.86 -3.38 -1.72
C ASP A 123 17.61 -3.75 -3.18
N ILE A 124 18.32 -3.10 -4.10
CA ILE A 124 18.18 -3.31 -5.54
C ILE A 124 19.53 -3.81 -6.06
N THR A 125 19.52 -4.99 -6.68
CA THR A 125 20.69 -5.52 -7.38
C THR A 125 20.42 -5.45 -8.87
N ILE A 126 21.30 -4.78 -9.61
CA ILE A 126 21.20 -4.65 -11.07
C ILE A 126 22.38 -5.38 -11.70
N PHE A 127 22.09 -6.40 -12.50
CA PHE A 127 23.11 -7.27 -13.08
C PHE A 127 22.90 -7.47 -14.59
N PRO A 128 23.97 -7.71 -15.35
CA PRO A 128 23.90 -7.86 -16.80
C PRO A 128 23.46 -9.27 -17.19
N ILE A 129 22.58 -9.35 -18.18
CA ILE A 129 22.28 -10.58 -18.89
C ILE A 129 23.10 -10.56 -20.19
N LYS A 130 23.90 -11.60 -20.39
CA LYS A 130 24.83 -11.71 -21.51
C LYS A 130 24.41 -12.82 -22.46
N ASN A 131 24.70 -12.65 -23.74
CA ASN A 131 24.59 -13.72 -24.72
C ASN A 131 25.78 -14.70 -24.64
N ASN A 132 25.79 -15.70 -25.51
CA ASN A 132 26.87 -16.70 -25.60
C ASN A 132 28.25 -16.09 -25.98
N GLU A 133 28.28 -14.88 -26.53
CA GLU A 133 29.49 -14.13 -26.85
C GLU A 133 29.95 -13.22 -25.70
N ASN A 134 29.35 -13.35 -24.51
CA ASN A 134 29.61 -12.53 -23.33
C ASN A 134 29.32 -11.03 -23.52
N ARG A 135 28.49 -10.68 -24.52
CA ARG A 135 27.99 -9.32 -24.74
C ARG A 135 26.72 -9.09 -23.94
N VAL A 136 26.64 -7.97 -23.22
CA VAL A 136 25.42 -7.58 -22.49
C VAL A 136 24.31 -7.30 -23.49
N VAL A 137 23.19 -8.01 -23.37
CA VAL A 137 22.00 -7.85 -24.22
C VAL A 137 20.88 -7.11 -23.51
N CYS A 138 20.81 -7.24 -22.19
CA CYS A 138 19.90 -6.50 -21.32
C CYS A 138 20.47 -6.49 -19.89
N ILE A 139 19.84 -5.71 -19.01
CA ILE A 139 20.12 -5.75 -17.57
C ILE A 139 18.86 -6.13 -16.81
N ALA A 140 19.01 -6.85 -15.71
CA ALA A 140 17.93 -7.20 -14.81
C ALA A 140 18.12 -6.50 -13.45
N ALA A 141 17.06 -5.90 -12.95
CA ALA A 141 16.94 -5.37 -11.60
C ALA A 141 16.14 -6.36 -10.75
N LEU A 142 16.74 -6.83 -9.67
CA LEU A 142 16.11 -7.62 -8.61
C LEU A 142 15.87 -6.71 -7.41
N LEU A 143 14.61 -6.61 -6.96
CA LEU A 143 14.21 -5.71 -5.88
C LEU A 143 13.83 -6.54 -4.64
N ILE A 144 14.50 -6.30 -3.52
CA ILE A 144 14.29 -7.02 -2.26
C ILE A 144 13.84 -6.04 -1.19
N ASN A 145 12.60 -6.20 -0.73
CA ASN A 145 12.05 -5.39 0.35
C ASN A 145 12.76 -5.69 1.68
N ARG A 146 13.36 -4.66 2.29
CA ARG A 146 13.91 -4.72 3.65
C ARG A 146 12.89 -4.32 4.70
N ARG A 147 12.14 -3.24 4.42
CA ARG A 147 11.11 -2.72 5.33
C ARG A 147 9.91 -2.29 4.50
N VAL A 148 8.73 -2.78 4.88
CA VAL A 148 7.45 -2.43 4.25
C VAL A 148 6.52 -1.92 5.34
N TYR A 149 6.04 -0.70 5.17
CA TYR A 149 5.09 -0.08 6.09
C TYR A 149 3.71 -0.09 5.42
N ARG A 150 2.80 -0.94 5.90
CA ARG A 150 1.43 -1.09 5.38
C ARG A 150 0.44 -0.29 6.22
N GLY A 151 -0.76 -0.13 5.67
CA GLY A 151 -1.83 0.68 6.19
C GLY A 151 -3.15 0.15 5.70
N LYS A 152 -3.70 -0.83 6.42
CA LYS A 152 -5.11 -1.25 6.29
C LYS A 152 -5.56 -1.99 7.54
N GLU A 153 -4.77 -2.94 8.02
CA GLU A 153 -5.02 -3.62 9.30
C GLU A 153 -4.94 -2.64 10.48
N GLU A 154 -3.99 -1.72 10.42
CA GLU A 154 -3.79 -0.64 11.37
C GLU A 154 -5.00 0.31 11.43
N ILE A 155 -5.61 0.55 10.27
CA ILE A 155 -6.80 1.41 10.16
C ILE A 155 -8.05 0.71 10.65
N GLU A 156 -8.22 -0.59 10.37
CA GLU A 156 -9.35 -1.36 10.91
C GLU A 156 -9.24 -1.50 12.44
N LYS A 157 -8.05 -1.75 13.00
CA LYS A 157 -7.81 -1.72 14.46
C LYS A 157 -8.14 -0.36 15.07
N ALA A 158 -7.78 0.73 14.38
CA ALA A 158 -8.12 2.07 14.84
C ALA A 158 -9.63 2.34 14.79
N LYS A 159 -10.34 1.89 13.75
CA LYS A 159 -11.81 2.00 13.66
C LYS A 159 -12.48 1.23 14.78
N GLU A 160 -12.10 -0.03 14.99
CA GLU A 160 -12.61 -0.85 16.08
C GLU A 160 -12.40 -0.17 17.45
N TYR A 161 -11.20 0.39 17.69
CA TYR A 161 -10.93 1.14 18.91
C TYR A 161 -11.85 2.37 19.07
N LEU A 162 -12.02 3.17 18.02
CA LEU A 162 -12.90 4.35 18.05
C LEU A 162 -14.37 3.96 18.30
N GLU A 163 -14.83 2.86 17.71
CA GLU A 163 -16.19 2.37 17.83
C GLU A 163 -16.47 1.71 19.18
N THR A 164 -15.47 1.10 19.82
CA THR A 164 -15.58 0.53 21.16
C THR A 164 -15.48 1.59 22.26
N HIS A 165 -14.68 2.64 22.06
CA HIS A 165 -14.43 3.71 23.04
C HIS A 165 -15.20 5.01 22.71
N TRP A 166 -16.27 4.93 21.92
CA TRP A 166 -17.00 6.10 21.40
C TRP A 166 -17.65 7.00 22.49
N LEU A 167 -17.91 6.44 23.69
CA LEU A 167 -18.44 7.19 24.84
C LEU A 167 -17.38 8.05 25.54
N GLU A 168 -16.11 7.73 25.37
CA GLU A 168 -14.99 8.46 25.96
C GLU A 168 -14.65 9.72 25.16
N LYS A 169 -13.80 10.60 25.71
CA LYS A 169 -13.28 11.75 24.96
C LYS A 169 -12.31 11.26 23.90
N PHE A 170 -12.46 11.74 22.66
CA PHE A 170 -11.55 11.40 21.58
C PHE A 170 -10.09 11.70 21.95
N ASP A 171 -9.23 10.68 21.81
CA ASP A 171 -7.79 10.76 21.99
C ASP A 171 -7.07 10.26 20.74
N LEU A 172 -6.54 11.22 19.98
CA LEU A 172 -5.75 10.95 18.78
C LEU A 172 -4.48 10.12 19.09
N GLY A 173 -3.84 10.38 20.23
CA GLY A 173 -2.63 9.68 20.65
C GLY A 173 -2.90 8.21 20.97
N ALA A 174 -3.96 7.93 21.73
CA ALA A 174 -4.37 6.57 22.04
C ALA A 174 -4.76 5.80 20.78
N THR A 175 -5.57 6.41 19.91
CA THR A 175 -6.01 5.78 18.65
C THR A 175 -4.84 5.49 17.72
N ALA A 176 -3.90 6.43 17.57
CA ALA A 176 -2.69 6.23 16.77
C ALA A 176 -1.78 5.14 17.35
N LYS A 177 -1.71 5.03 18.68
CA LYS A 177 -0.93 4.00 19.37
C LYS A 177 -1.47 2.59 19.11
N VAL A 178 -2.80 2.41 19.09
CA VAL A 178 -3.44 1.13 18.73
C VAL A 178 -3.11 0.71 17.29
N ALA A 179 -3.05 1.69 16.39
CA ALA A 179 -2.62 1.49 15.01
C ALA A 179 -1.09 1.24 14.88
N CYS A 180 -0.31 1.35 15.96
CA CYS A 180 1.16 1.32 15.94
C CYS A 180 1.79 2.41 15.05
N LEU A 181 1.16 3.60 15.00
CA LEU A 181 1.59 4.72 14.16
C LEU A 181 1.86 5.98 14.98
N SER A 182 2.72 6.86 14.45
CA SER A 182 2.80 8.23 14.96
C SER A 182 1.51 9.01 14.63
N ARG A 183 1.18 10.05 15.41
CA ARG A 183 -0.05 10.84 15.22
C ARG A 183 -0.18 11.43 13.82
N ALA A 184 0.90 12.01 13.30
CA ALA A 184 0.91 12.64 11.98
C ALA A 184 0.68 11.61 10.87
N HIS A 185 1.33 10.45 10.98
CA HIS A 185 1.20 9.37 10.02
C HIS A 185 -0.21 8.77 10.04
N PHE A 186 -0.75 8.54 11.24
CA PHE A 186 -2.11 8.04 11.45
C PHE A 186 -3.16 8.94 10.80
N ILE A 187 -3.11 10.27 11.00
CA ILE A 187 -4.09 11.19 10.39
C ILE A 187 -4.07 11.10 8.86
N LYS A 188 -2.88 11.16 8.24
CA LYS A 188 -2.75 11.09 6.77
C LYS A 188 -3.29 9.76 6.26
N LEU A 189 -2.93 8.67 6.92
CA LEU A 189 -3.32 7.33 6.52
C LEU A 189 -4.83 7.10 6.68
N PHE A 190 -5.38 7.38 7.86
CA PHE A 190 -6.80 7.20 8.15
C PHE A 190 -7.66 8.01 7.17
N LYS A 191 -7.28 9.26 6.86
CA LYS A 191 -7.99 10.09 5.87
C LYS A 191 -7.89 9.55 4.45
N ARG A 192 -6.74 9.00 4.06
CA ARG A 192 -6.58 8.35 2.75
C ARG A 192 -7.48 7.13 2.61
N HIS A 193 -7.59 6.30 3.66
CA HIS A 193 -8.38 5.06 3.62
C HIS A 193 -9.88 5.26 3.84
N THR A 194 -10.29 6.21 4.69
CA THR A 194 -11.71 6.42 5.06
C THR A 194 -12.34 7.63 4.39
N GLY A 195 -11.55 8.48 3.71
CA GLY A 195 -11.97 9.75 3.16
C GLY A 195 -12.13 10.89 4.19
N MET A 196 -11.97 10.61 5.49
CA MET A 196 -12.22 11.58 6.57
C MET A 196 -11.17 11.52 7.68
N THR A 197 -11.08 12.57 8.50
CA THR A 197 -10.13 12.54 9.63
C THR A 197 -10.58 11.53 10.71
N PRO A 198 -9.66 11.01 11.55
CA PRO A 198 -10.05 10.14 12.67
C PRO A 198 -11.10 10.77 13.59
N TYR A 199 -10.99 12.08 13.83
CA TYR A 199 -11.96 12.82 14.63
C TYR A 199 -13.33 12.91 13.95
N ASP A 200 -13.36 13.17 12.63
CA ASP A 200 -14.61 13.20 11.87
C ASP A 200 -15.30 11.83 11.86
N TYR A 201 -14.54 10.74 11.75
CA TYR A 201 -15.07 9.38 11.82
C TYR A 201 -15.67 9.09 13.18
N TYR A 202 -14.92 9.32 14.26
CA TYR A 202 -15.40 9.20 15.63
C TYR A 202 -16.69 10.01 15.86
N LEU A 203 -16.71 11.24 15.36
CA LEU A 203 -17.85 12.12 15.55
C LEU A 203 -19.07 11.67 14.76
N ASN A 204 -18.91 11.21 13.52
CA ASN A 204 -20.00 10.65 12.73
C ASN A 204 -20.61 9.43 13.43
N TYR A 205 -19.77 8.51 13.90
CA TYR A 205 -20.22 7.34 14.66
C TYR A 205 -21.02 7.74 15.91
N LYS A 206 -20.51 8.72 16.67
CA LYS A 206 -21.18 9.24 17.87
C LYS A 206 -22.52 9.91 17.56
N ILE A 207 -22.62 10.63 16.44
CA ILE A 207 -23.87 11.22 15.97
C ILE A 207 -24.87 10.12 15.57
N ASP A 208 -24.41 9.04 14.95
CA ASP A 208 -25.28 7.92 14.58
C ASP A 208 -25.87 7.22 15.83
N ARG A 209 -25.05 6.99 16.87
CA ARG A 209 -25.55 6.52 18.18
C ARG A 209 -26.52 7.49 18.83
N LEU A 210 -26.28 8.80 18.69
CA LEU A 210 -27.20 9.81 19.20
C LEU A 210 -28.53 9.82 18.44
N LYS A 211 -28.54 9.58 17.12
CA LYS A 211 -29.79 9.41 16.35
C LYS A 211 -30.61 8.26 16.92
N GLU A 212 -29.98 7.12 17.20
CA GLU A 212 -30.64 5.96 17.82
C GLU A 212 -31.27 6.33 19.18
N LYS A 213 -30.51 7.01 20.05
CA LYS A 213 -31.03 7.44 21.37
C LYS A 213 -32.13 8.50 21.27
N LEU A 214 -32.10 9.35 20.23
CA LEU A 214 -33.16 10.33 20.01
C LEU A 214 -34.49 9.69 19.60
N LEU A 215 -34.47 8.47 19.06
CA LEU A 215 -35.66 7.72 18.69
C LEU A 215 -36.35 7.02 19.87
N ASP A 216 -35.65 6.84 21.00
CA ASP A 216 -36.23 6.27 22.21
C ASP A 216 -37.30 7.21 22.79
N PRO A 217 -38.58 6.79 22.85
CA PRO A 217 -39.67 7.62 23.37
C PRO A 217 -39.55 7.89 24.88
N ASN A 218 -38.78 7.07 25.61
CA ASN A 218 -38.59 7.20 27.05
C ASN A 218 -37.49 8.22 27.40
N LEU A 219 -36.71 8.69 26.43
CA LEU A 219 -35.65 9.67 26.64
C LEU A 219 -36.07 11.07 26.19
N SER A 220 -35.91 12.06 27.06
CA SER A 220 -35.89 13.46 26.64
C SER A 220 -34.70 13.74 25.71
N ILE A 221 -34.72 14.85 24.98
CA ILE A 221 -33.59 15.23 24.11
C ILE A 221 -32.31 15.38 24.95
N ILE A 222 -32.41 16.00 26.14
CA ILE A 222 -31.27 16.16 27.05
C ILE A 222 -30.74 14.80 27.50
N GLN A 223 -31.62 13.85 27.85
CA GLN A 223 -31.23 12.51 28.26
C GLN A 223 -30.58 11.70 27.12
N ALA A 224 -31.05 11.86 25.89
CA ALA A 224 -30.44 11.21 24.72
C ALA A 224 -29.00 11.70 24.47
N PHE A 225 -28.76 13.01 24.60
CA PHE A 225 -27.43 13.59 24.54
C PHE A 225 -26.55 13.11 25.71
N ALA A 226 -27.08 13.12 26.93
CA ALA A 226 -26.36 12.65 28.11
C ALA A 226 -25.96 11.17 28.00
N ALA A 227 -26.82 10.32 27.44
CA ALA A 227 -26.54 8.90 27.18
C ALA A 227 -25.38 8.68 26.19
N CYS A 228 -25.04 9.69 25.39
CA CYS A 228 -23.90 9.68 24.48
C CYS A 228 -22.69 10.43 25.05
N ASN A 229 -22.70 10.76 26.35
CA ASN A 229 -21.69 11.62 27.00
C ASN A 229 -21.51 12.98 26.30
N MET A 230 -22.64 13.60 25.90
CA MET A 230 -22.69 14.91 25.28
C MET A 230 -23.60 15.83 26.09
N ASN A 231 -23.20 17.09 26.26
CA ASN A 231 -24.07 18.11 26.83
C ASN A 231 -25.01 18.64 25.74
N TYR A 232 -26.30 18.79 26.04
CA TYR A 232 -27.23 19.45 25.12
C TYR A 232 -27.13 20.97 25.26
N ASN A 233 -26.50 21.64 24.29
CA ASN A 233 -26.38 23.09 24.23
C ASN A 233 -26.34 23.56 22.76
N GLY A 234 -26.27 24.89 22.54
CA GLY A 234 -26.30 25.46 21.20
C GLY A 234 -25.20 24.92 20.26
N HIS A 235 -24.01 24.64 20.80
CA HIS A 235 -22.90 24.09 20.03
C HIS A 235 -23.16 22.65 19.59
N THR A 236 -23.51 21.75 20.50
CA THR A 236 -23.75 20.33 20.18
C THR A 236 -25.02 20.10 19.38
N ALA A 237 -26.05 20.92 19.59
CA ALA A 237 -27.25 20.93 18.76
C ALA A 237 -26.96 21.43 17.33
N GLY A 238 -26.13 22.47 17.19
CA GLY A 238 -25.66 22.96 15.90
C GLY A 238 -24.82 21.92 15.17
N LEU A 239 -23.94 21.22 15.89
CA LEU A 239 -23.13 20.13 15.33
C LEU A 239 -24.00 18.99 14.78
N PHE A 240 -25.01 18.54 15.54
CA PHE A 240 -25.96 17.54 15.08
C PHE A 240 -26.70 18.02 13.81
N LYS A 241 -27.15 19.29 13.79
CA LYS A 241 -27.79 19.86 12.60
C LYS A 241 -26.85 19.88 11.39
N ASN A 242 -25.60 20.28 11.56
CA ASN A 242 -24.63 20.31 10.47
C ASN A 242 -24.37 18.92 9.88
N LYS A 243 -24.40 17.88 10.72
CA LYS A 243 -24.16 16.49 10.29
C LYS A 243 -25.42 15.81 9.72
N THR A 244 -26.61 16.23 10.11
CA THR A 244 -27.86 15.51 9.79
C THR A 244 -28.84 16.32 8.93
N GLY A 245 -28.65 17.63 8.81
CA GLY A 245 -29.58 18.57 8.19
C GLY A 245 -30.68 19.11 9.12
N PHE A 246 -30.92 18.46 10.28
CA PHE A 246 -32.07 18.74 11.14
C PHE A 246 -31.64 19.03 12.59
N ARG A 247 -32.38 19.87 13.30
CA ARG A 247 -32.20 19.99 14.75
C ARG A 247 -32.65 18.69 15.43
N PRO A 248 -32.10 18.34 16.60
CA PRO A 248 -32.49 17.10 17.30
C PRO A 248 -34.00 16.92 17.54
N SER A 249 -34.70 18.02 17.86
CA SER A 249 -36.16 18.03 18.05
C SER A 249 -36.94 17.83 16.75
N GLU A 250 -36.42 18.34 15.63
CA GLU A 250 -37.00 18.17 14.29
C GLU A 250 -36.79 16.73 13.82
N TYR A 251 -35.56 16.21 13.97
CA TYR A 251 -35.20 14.83 13.63
C TYR A 251 -36.13 13.81 14.31
N ARG A 252 -36.38 13.98 15.62
CA ARG A 252 -37.32 13.15 16.39
C ARG A 252 -38.76 13.24 15.89
N LYS A 253 -39.23 14.42 15.49
CA LYS A 253 -40.60 14.63 15.01
C LYS A 253 -40.84 14.01 13.63
N ILE A 254 -39.87 14.09 12.73
CA ILE A 254 -39.97 13.57 11.37
C ILE A 254 -40.14 12.05 11.41
N LEU A 255 -39.30 11.34 12.16
CA LEU A 255 -39.32 9.88 12.19
C LEU A 255 -40.54 9.30 12.95
N LYS A 256 -41.07 10.04 13.93
CA LYS A 256 -42.37 9.70 14.57
C LYS A 256 -43.58 9.82 13.64
N LYS A 257 -43.47 10.51 12.50
CA LYS A 257 -44.55 10.59 11.48
C LYS A 257 -44.43 9.51 10.39
N SER A 258 -43.32 8.78 10.36
CA SER A 258 -43.01 7.76 9.35
C SER A 258 -43.05 6.33 9.91
N SER A 259 -43.36 6.15 11.19
CA SER A 259 -43.61 4.88 11.87
C SER A 259 -45.08 4.81 12.29
#